data_AF-A0A7C4S474-F1
#
_entry.id   AF-A0A7C4S474-F1
#
_cell.length_a   1.000
_cell.length_b   1.000
_cell.length_c   1.000
_cell.angle_alpha   90.00
_cell.angle_beta   90.00
_cell.angle_gamma   90.00
#
_symmetry.space_group_name_H-M   'P 1'
#
loop_
_entity.id
_entity.type
_entity.pdbx_description
1 polymer ?
#
loop_
_entity_poly.entity_id
_entity_poly.type
_entity_poly.pdbx_seq_one_letter_code
_entity_poly.pdbx_strand_id
1 'polypeptide(L)'
;MSMPDHSAATKAFREVCKLILYSLLGDSACEATLFYMHRSLGRDSFEVLWDDPKSFYRELEKVFGVGAKILIKLLVSRINSELGLNISPERFLELMCADDQHSIEELRSLITKIVEMYRGRRGEGQY
;
A
#
# COMPACT_ATOMS: atom_id res chain seq x y z
N MET A 1 -8.33 5.11 -21.29
CA MET A 1 -8.31 4.08 -20.22
C MET A 1 -9.01 4.72 -19.04
N SER A 2 -10.23 4.29 -18.68
CA SER A 2 -10.94 4.86 -17.53
C SER A 2 -10.22 4.44 -16.27
N MET A 3 -9.82 5.39 -15.41
CA MET A 3 -9.26 5.07 -14.11
C MET A 3 -10.26 4.17 -13.36
N PRO A 4 -9.81 3.09 -12.69
CA PRO A 4 -10.70 2.27 -11.89
C PRO A 4 -11.37 3.13 -10.81
N ASP A 5 -12.62 2.79 -10.48
CA ASP A 5 -13.34 3.38 -9.34
C ASP A 5 -12.44 3.36 -8.10
N HIS A 6 -12.25 4.54 -7.50
CA HIS A 6 -11.44 4.75 -6.29
C HIS A 6 -11.70 3.68 -5.22
N SER A 7 -12.97 3.33 -4.96
CA SER A 7 -13.34 2.32 -3.96
C SER A 7 -12.88 0.91 -4.33
N ALA A 8 -12.87 0.58 -5.62
CA ALA A 8 -12.45 -0.73 -6.08
C ALA A 8 -10.91 -0.87 -6.06
N ALA A 9 -10.20 0.20 -6.41
CA ALA A 9 -8.73 0.22 -6.38
C ALA A 9 -8.19 0.12 -4.95
N THR A 10 -8.74 0.89 -4.01
CA THR A 10 -8.32 0.86 -2.60
C THR A 10 -8.60 -0.48 -1.94
N LYS A 11 -9.75 -1.12 -2.22
CA LYS A 11 -10.06 -2.48 -1.74
C LYS A 11 -9.10 -3.53 -2.26
N ALA A 12 -8.83 -3.56 -3.56
CA ALA A 12 -7.91 -4.53 -4.13
C ALA A 12 -6.47 -4.32 -3.64
N PHE A 13 -6.04 -3.06 -3.54
CA PHE A 13 -4.72 -2.74 -3.00
C PHE A 13 -4.59 -3.13 -1.53
N ARG A 14 -5.64 -2.91 -0.72
CA ARG A 14 -5.72 -3.38 0.66
C ARG A 14 -5.50 -4.88 0.76
N GLU A 15 -6.11 -5.68 -0.11
CA GLU A 15 -5.93 -7.14 -0.10
C GLU A 15 -4.47 -7.53 -0.35
N VAL A 16 -3.83 -6.93 -1.37
CA VAL A 16 -2.41 -7.16 -1.68
C VAL A 16 -1.53 -6.82 -0.48
N CYS A 17 -1.72 -5.63 0.09
CA CYS A 17 -0.93 -5.18 1.22
C CYS A 17 -1.16 -6.05 2.45
N LYS A 18 -2.40 -6.43 2.75
CA LYS A 18 -2.71 -7.31 3.88
C LYS A 18 -1.97 -8.62 3.75
N LEU A 19 -2.09 -9.33 2.63
CA LEU A 19 -1.42 -10.62 2.40
C LEU A 19 0.09 -10.54 2.67
N ILE A 20 0.74 -9.49 2.17
CA ILE A 20 2.17 -9.28 2.35
C ILE A 20 2.50 -8.90 3.79
N LEU A 21 1.73 -8.00 4.41
CA LEU A 21 1.97 -7.57 5.79
C LEU A 21 1.78 -8.72 6.79
N TYR A 22 0.80 -9.61 6.58
CA TYR A 22 0.65 -10.84 7.35
C TYR A 22 1.91 -11.71 7.25
N SER A 23 2.45 -11.87 6.03
CA SER A 23 3.70 -12.63 5.84
C SER A 23 4.92 -11.95 6.47
N LEU A 24 4.97 -10.62 6.56
CA LEU A 24 6.12 -9.88 7.07
C LEU A 24 6.10 -9.73 8.60
N LEU A 25 4.93 -9.52 9.18
CA LEU A 25 4.75 -9.17 10.60
C LEU A 25 4.19 -10.33 11.44
N GLY A 26 3.52 -11.29 10.80
CA GLY A 26 2.66 -12.26 11.45
C GLY A 26 1.28 -11.70 11.79
N ASP A 27 0.32 -12.60 12.03
CA ASP A 27 -1.11 -12.27 12.18
C ASP A 27 -1.40 -11.23 13.25
N SER A 28 -0.94 -11.48 14.48
CA SER A 28 -1.23 -10.60 15.62
C SER A 28 -0.66 -9.20 15.43
N ALA A 29 0.57 -9.08 14.90
CA ALA A 29 1.23 -7.79 14.71
C ALA A 29 0.63 -7.01 13.53
N CYS A 30 0.25 -7.69 12.46
CA CYS A 30 -0.46 -7.09 11.32
C CYS A 30 -1.81 -6.50 11.77
N GLU A 31 -2.62 -7.29 12.48
CA GLU A 31 -3.92 -6.83 12.99
C GLU A 31 -3.78 -5.67 13.97
N ALA A 32 -2.86 -5.76 14.94
CA ALA A 32 -2.62 -4.69 15.91
C ALA A 32 -2.20 -3.38 15.21
N THR A 33 -1.36 -3.49 14.17
CA THR A 33 -0.92 -2.34 13.37
C THR A 33 -2.10 -1.70 12.64
N LEU A 34 -2.87 -2.49 11.88
CA LEU A 34 -3.99 -1.97 11.10
C LEU A 34 -5.08 -1.40 12.00
N PHE A 35 -5.33 -2.02 13.16
CA PHE A 35 -6.24 -1.51 14.17
C PHE A 35 -5.78 -0.17 14.73
N TYR A 36 -4.49 -0.05 15.10
CA TYR A 36 -3.94 1.22 15.58
C TYR A 36 -4.07 2.33 14.54
N MET A 37 -3.69 2.03 13.27
CA MET A 37 -3.79 3.00 12.19
C MET A 37 -5.23 3.44 11.96
N HIS A 38 -6.19 2.51 11.91
CA HIS A 38 -7.60 2.84 11.74
C HIS A 38 -8.12 3.72 12.87
N ARG A 39 -7.78 3.39 14.12
CA ARG A 39 -8.17 4.17 15.29
C ARG A 39 -7.58 5.58 15.28
N SER A 40 -6.32 5.73 14.88
CA SER A 40 -5.63 7.03 14.84
C SER A 40 -6.14 7.91 13.70
N LEU A 41 -6.37 7.32 12.52
CA LEU A 41 -6.82 8.02 11.31
C LEU A 41 -8.31 8.33 11.30
N GLY A 42 -9.13 7.62 12.10
CA GLY A 42 -10.57 7.81 12.17
C GLY A 42 -11.35 7.33 10.94
N ARG A 43 -10.67 6.77 9.93
CA ARG A 43 -11.25 6.16 8.72
C ARG A 43 -10.36 5.04 8.21
N ASP A 44 -10.70 4.43 7.09
CA ASP A 44 -9.92 3.33 6.55
C ASP A 44 -8.51 3.75 6.13
N SER A 45 -7.49 3.02 6.58
CA SER A 45 -6.09 3.37 6.33
C SER A 45 -5.71 3.35 4.85
N PHE A 46 -6.33 2.51 4.03
CA PHE A 46 -6.01 2.43 2.60
C PHE A 46 -6.74 3.48 1.77
N GLU A 47 -7.89 3.97 2.24
CA GLU A 47 -8.50 5.20 1.72
C GLU A 47 -7.62 6.41 2.06
N VAL A 48 -7.08 6.49 3.28
CA VAL A 48 -6.11 7.53 3.63
C VAL A 48 -4.87 7.44 2.76
N LEU A 49 -4.30 6.25 2.55
CA LEU A 49 -3.15 6.10 1.66
C LEU A 49 -3.41 6.61 0.24
N TRP A 50 -4.65 6.48 -0.25
CA TRP A 50 -5.02 7.01 -1.57
C TRP A 50 -5.16 8.53 -1.56
N ASP A 51 -5.78 9.09 -0.53
CA ASP A 51 -6.10 10.52 -0.45
C ASP A 51 -4.93 11.38 0.03
N ASP A 52 -4.27 10.92 1.09
CA ASP A 52 -3.18 11.59 1.82
C ASP A 52 -2.13 10.53 2.26
N PRO A 53 -1.24 10.13 1.34
CA PRO A 53 -0.19 9.15 1.59
C PRO A 53 0.76 9.54 2.73
N LYS A 54 0.96 10.84 2.92
CA LYS A 54 1.87 11.40 3.93
C LYS A 54 1.31 11.21 5.33
N SER A 55 0.01 11.45 5.51
CA SER A 55 -0.66 11.14 6.78
C SER A 55 -0.64 9.64 7.07
N PHE A 56 -0.88 8.78 6.08
CA PHE A 56 -0.73 7.32 6.27
C PHE A 56 0.68 6.96 6.75
N TYR A 57 1.71 7.47 6.09
CA TYR A 57 3.11 7.18 6.44
C TYR A 57 3.45 7.69 7.84
N ARG A 58 3.01 8.91 8.20
CA ARG A 58 3.21 9.48 9.54
C ARG A 58 2.58 8.63 10.63
N GLU A 59 1.37 8.10 10.42
CA GLU A 59 0.75 7.20 11.42
C GLU A 59 1.50 5.88 11.53
N LEU A 60 2.01 5.35 10.41
CA LEU A 60 2.86 4.16 10.43
C LEU A 60 4.17 4.41 11.19
N GLU A 61 4.77 5.58 11.03
CA GLU A 61 5.95 6.02 11.80
C GLU A 61 5.66 6.13 13.30
N LYS A 62 4.45 6.48 13.73
CA LYS A 62 4.11 6.45 15.16
C LYS A 62 4.10 5.04 15.75
N VAL A 63 3.80 4.03 14.93
CA VAL A 63 3.81 2.61 15.37
C VAL A 63 5.22 2.05 15.40
N PHE A 64 6.00 2.25 14.33
CA PHE A 64 7.27 1.55 14.11
C PHE A 64 8.51 2.44 14.23
N GLY A 65 8.36 3.75 14.44
CA GLY A 65 9.44 4.71 14.37
C GLY A 65 10.18 4.62 13.04
N VAL A 66 11.51 4.58 13.11
CA VAL A 66 12.40 4.42 11.94
C VAL A 66 12.12 3.11 11.17
N GLY A 67 11.52 2.11 11.81
CA GLY A 67 11.12 0.85 11.18
C GLY A 67 10.05 0.99 10.11
N ALA A 68 9.23 2.06 10.12
CA ALA A 68 8.19 2.28 9.12
C ALA A 68 8.75 2.38 7.70
N LYS A 69 9.87 3.10 7.53
CA LYS A 69 10.60 3.19 6.27
C LYS A 69 11.03 1.81 5.76
N ILE A 70 11.56 0.97 6.65
CA ILE A 70 12.00 -0.39 6.29
C ILE A 70 10.80 -1.23 5.88
N LEU A 71 9.70 -1.16 6.63
CA LEU A 71 8.47 -1.90 6.34
C LEU A 71 7.89 -1.54 4.97
N ILE A 72 7.80 -0.25 4.60
CA ILE A 72 7.33 0.17 3.28
C ILE A 72 8.24 -0.37 2.18
N LYS A 73 9.56 -0.32 2.36
CA LYS A 73 10.50 -0.83 1.37
C LYS A 73 10.39 -2.35 1.19
N LEU A 74 10.20 -3.08 2.28
CA LEU A 74 9.98 -4.53 2.26
C LEU A 74 8.65 -4.88 1.59
N LEU A 75 7.58 -4.13 1.89
CA LEU A 75 6.28 -4.26 1.24
C LEU A 75 6.42 -4.12 -0.29
N VAL A 76 7.03 -3.03 -0.77
CA VAL A 76 7.22 -2.81 -2.21
C VAL A 76 8.11 -3.88 -2.85
N SER A 77 9.21 -4.25 -2.19
CA SER A 77 10.10 -5.32 -2.66
C SER A 77 9.35 -6.65 -2.80
N ARG A 78 8.46 -6.96 -1.85
CA ARG A 78 7.66 -8.18 -1.90
C ARG A 78 6.58 -8.12 -2.98
N ILE A 79 5.91 -6.98 -3.15
CA ILE A 79 4.97 -6.74 -4.26
C ILE A 79 5.67 -6.98 -5.61
N ASN A 80 6.88 -6.45 -5.79
CA ASN A 80 7.67 -6.66 -7.00
C ASN A 80 7.92 -8.14 -7.28
N SER A 81 8.39 -8.87 -6.27
CA SER A 81 8.65 -10.31 -6.37
C SER A 81 7.37 -11.11 -6.69
N GLU A 82 6.27 -10.77 -6.04
CA GLU A 82 4.99 -11.49 -6.19
C GLU A 82 4.21 -11.11 -7.45
N LEU A 83 4.46 -9.97 -8.08
CA LEU A 83 3.71 -9.53 -9.26
C LEU A 83 4.59 -9.36 -10.51
N GLY A 84 5.90 -9.64 -10.44
CA GLY A 84 6.83 -9.41 -11.54
C GLY A 84 6.98 -7.94 -11.91
N LEU A 85 6.85 -7.05 -10.92
CA LEU A 85 6.98 -5.61 -11.08
C LEU A 85 8.41 -5.14 -10.75
N ASN A 86 8.76 -3.94 -11.21
CA ASN A 86 10.04 -3.30 -10.92
C ASN A 86 9.82 -1.86 -10.42
N ILE A 87 9.04 -1.71 -9.35
CA ILE A 87 8.80 -0.43 -8.68
C ILE A 87 9.96 -0.15 -7.73
N SER A 88 10.61 1.02 -7.83
CA SER A 88 11.65 1.39 -6.87
C SER A 88 11.05 1.59 -5.46
N PRO A 89 11.49 0.84 -4.44
CA PRO A 89 11.05 1.05 -3.06
C PRO A 89 11.38 2.44 -2.52
N GLU A 90 12.52 3.00 -2.92
CA GLU A 90 12.95 4.36 -2.60
C GLU A 90 11.97 5.38 -3.19
N ARG A 91 11.71 5.29 -4.50
CA ARG A 91 10.80 6.21 -5.18
C ARG A 91 9.39 6.12 -4.61
N PHE A 92 8.89 4.91 -4.34
CA PHE A 92 7.57 4.72 -3.75
C PHE A 92 7.46 5.42 -2.39
N LEU A 93 8.47 5.28 -1.54
CA LEU A 93 8.51 5.97 -0.25
C LEU A 93 8.63 7.49 -0.39
N GLU A 94 9.46 7.98 -1.32
CA GLU A 94 9.57 9.41 -1.61
C GLU A 94 8.22 10.01 -2.00
N LEU A 95 7.47 9.33 -2.87
CA LEU A 95 6.12 9.73 -3.28
C LEU A 95 5.14 9.75 -2.12
N MET A 96 5.24 8.80 -1.19
CA MET A 96 4.40 8.79 0.02
C MET A 96 4.69 9.98 0.94
N CYS A 97 5.95 10.42 1.02
CA CYS A 97 6.37 11.50 1.92
C CYS A 97 6.25 12.89 1.31
N ALA A 98 6.15 12.97 -0.01
CA ALA A 98 5.93 14.20 -0.75
C ALA A 98 4.56 14.81 -0.40
N ASP A 99 4.48 16.14 -0.52
CA ASP A 99 3.30 16.93 -0.12
C ASP A 99 2.81 17.77 -1.30
N ASP A 100 2.75 17.14 -2.47
CA ASP A 100 2.39 17.76 -3.72
C ASP A 100 1.50 16.84 -4.57
N GLN A 101 0.63 17.46 -5.36
CA GLN A 101 -0.38 16.76 -6.15
C GLN A 101 0.23 15.81 -7.18
N HIS A 102 1.37 16.17 -7.78
CA HIS A 102 2.02 15.34 -8.79
C HIS A 102 2.51 14.03 -8.18
N SER A 103 3.14 14.08 -7.01
CA SER A 103 3.59 12.89 -6.30
C SER A 103 2.44 11.97 -5.87
N ILE A 104 1.31 12.54 -5.45
CA ILE A 104 0.09 11.78 -5.11
C ILE A 104 -0.46 11.06 -6.34
N GLU A 105 -0.53 11.74 -7.48
CA GLU A 105 -1.01 11.15 -8.74
C GLU A 105 -0.09 10.04 -9.26
N GLU A 106 1.23 10.24 -9.17
CA GLU A 106 2.22 9.21 -9.51
C GLU A 106 2.07 7.98 -8.61
N LEU A 107 1.89 8.17 -7.29
CA LEU A 107 1.66 7.06 -6.36
C LEU A 107 0.38 6.30 -6.68
N ARG A 108 -0.73 7.01 -6.98
CA ARG A 108 -1.99 6.40 -7.40
C ARG A 108 -1.85 5.59 -8.68
N SER A 109 -1.03 6.06 -9.63
CA SER A 109 -0.71 5.31 -10.85
C SER A 109 0.03 4.00 -10.53
N LEU A 110 1.02 4.04 -9.63
CA LEU A 110 1.72 2.84 -9.17
C LEU A 110 0.78 1.85 -8.46
N ILE A 111 -0.07 2.34 -7.55
CA ILE A 111 -1.09 1.53 -6.87
C ILE A 111 -2.04 0.88 -7.88
N THR A 112 -2.49 1.65 -8.88
CA THR A 112 -3.38 1.15 -9.93
C THR A 112 -2.71 0.02 -10.72
N LYS A 113 -1.45 0.20 -11.11
CA LYS A 113 -0.66 -0.84 -11.80
C LYS A 113 -0.51 -2.11 -10.96
N ILE A 114 -0.28 -1.97 -9.64
CA ILE A 114 -0.21 -3.11 -8.71
C ILE A 114 -1.55 -3.87 -8.70
N VAL A 115 -2.66 -3.15 -8.61
CA VAL A 115 -4.01 -3.72 -8.60
C VAL A 115 -4.33 -4.45 -9.91
N GLU A 116 -3.98 -3.87 -11.05
CA GLU A 116 -4.18 -4.48 -12.37
C GLU A 116 -3.41 -5.80 -12.48
N MET A 117 -2.13 -5.82 -12.11
CA MET A 117 -1.31 -7.04 -12.13
C MET A 117 -1.83 -8.12 -11.17
N TYR A 118 -2.24 -7.73 -9.97
CA TYR A 118 -2.80 -8.65 -8.98
C TYR A 118 -4.11 -9.27 -9.45
N ARG A 119 -5.01 -8.48 -10.05
CA ARG A 119 -6.27 -8.97 -10.62
C ARG A 119 -6.03 -9.90 -11.81
N GLY A 120 -5.08 -9.56 -12.69
CA GLY A 120 -4.68 -10.43 -13.81
C GLY A 120 -4.24 -11.82 -13.33
N ARG A 121 -3.35 -11.88 -12.34
CA ARG A 121 -2.89 -13.15 -11.75
C ARG A 121 -3.99 -13.97 -11.07
N ARG A 122 -4.98 -13.34 -10.41
CA ARG A 122 -6.11 -14.07 -9.82
C ARG A 122 -7.12 -14.58 -10.85
N GLY A 123 -7.26 -13.89 -11.99
CA GLY A 123 -8.11 -14.34 -13.09
C GLY A 123 -7.54 -15.53 -13.86
N GLU A 124 -6.22 -15.67 -13.92
CA GLU A 124 -5.54 -16.79 -14.58
C GLU A 124 -5.55 -18.09 -13.75
N GLY A 125 -5.82 -18.03 -12.45
CA GLY A 125 -5.84 -19.18 -11.53
C GLY A 125 -7.18 -19.91 -11.41
N GLN A 126 -8.12 -19.72 -12.33
CA GLN A 126 -9.47 -20.33 -12.30
C GLN A 126 -9.73 -21.37 -13.41
N TYR A 127 -8.70 -21.99 -13.98
CA TYR A 127 -8.84 -23.07 -14.97
C TYR A 127 -8.37 -24.42 -14.44
#